data_AF-A0A091KCQ6-F1
#
_entry.id   AF-A0A091KCQ6-F1
#
_cell.length_a   1.000
_cell.length_b   1.000
_cell.length_c   1.000
_cell.angle_alpha   90.00
_cell.angle_beta   90.00
_cell.angle_gamma   90.00
#
_symmetry.space_group_name_H-M   'P 1'
#
loop_
_entity.id
_entity.type
_entity.pdbx_description
1 polymer ?
#
loop_
_entity_poly.entity_id
_entity_poly.type
_entity_poly.pdbx_seq_one_letter_code
_entity_poly.pdbx_strand_id
1 'polypeptide(L)'
;GVADGVGGWRDYGVDPSQFSGTLMRTCERLVKEGRFVPSNPVGILTAGYCELLQNKVPLLGSSTACIVVLDRTSHRLHTANLGDSGFLVVRGGEVVHRSDEQQHYFNTPFQLSIAPPEAEGVVLSDR
;
A
#
# COMPACT_ATOMS: atom_id res chain seq x y z
N GLY A 1 -7.35 3.24 2.53
CA GLY A 1 -5.98 3.76 2.38
C GLY A 1 -5.84 4.38 1.01
N VAL A 2 -4.62 4.74 0.65
CA VAL A 2 -4.21 5.17 -0.70
C VAL A 2 -3.18 4.16 -1.20
N ALA A 3 -3.22 3.83 -2.48
CA ALA A 3 -2.19 3.06 -3.15
C ALA A 3 -2.03 3.62 -4.57
N ASP A 4 -0.80 3.90 -4.99
CA ASP A 4 -0.50 4.39 -6.32
C ASP A 4 0.19 3.29 -7.12
N GLY A 5 -0.43 2.89 -8.23
CA GLY A 5 0.04 1.80 -9.07
C GLY A 5 1.21 2.26 -9.94
N VAL A 6 2.31 1.50 -9.95
CA VAL A 6 3.51 1.87 -10.68
C VAL A 6 3.24 1.84 -12.19
N GLY A 7 3.35 3.00 -12.84
CA GLY A 7 2.95 3.18 -14.24
C GLY A 7 3.73 2.33 -15.26
N GLY A 8 4.97 1.92 -14.94
CA GLY A 8 5.82 1.12 -15.84
C GLY A 8 5.23 -0.24 -16.23
N TRP A 9 4.28 -0.77 -15.46
CA TRP A 9 3.56 -2.00 -15.80
C TRP A 9 2.77 -1.92 -17.11
N ARG A 10 2.40 -0.72 -17.56
CA ARG A 10 1.70 -0.53 -18.84
C ARG A 10 2.54 -0.99 -20.02
N ASP A 11 3.85 -0.86 -19.96
CA ASP A 11 4.78 -1.29 -21.02
C ASP A 11 4.79 -2.82 -21.18
N TYR A 12 4.35 -3.54 -20.14
CA TYR A 12 4.18 -4.99 -20.13
C TYR A 12 2.73 -5.43 -20.36
N GLY A 13 1.84 -4.51 -20.76
CA GLY A 13 0.41 -4.79 -20.97
C GLY A 13 -0.39 -5.02 -19.69
N VAL A 14 0.17 -4.66 -18.53
CA VAL A 14 -0.48 -4.78 -17.22
C VAL A 14 -1.05 -3.43 -16.81
N ASP A 15 -2.34 -3.39 -16.45
CA ASP A 15 -2.99 -2.18 -15.98
C ASP A 15 -2.65 -1.93 -14.50
N PRO A 16 -1.88 -0.85 -14.18
CA PRO A 16 -1.42 -0.59 -12.82
C PRO A 16 -2.56 -0.29 -11.85
N SER A 17 -3.74 0.12 -12.34
CA SER A 17 -4.90 0.39 -11.49
C SER A 17 -5.49 -0.88 -10.88
N GLN A 18 -5.27 -2.04 -11.49
CA GLN A 18 -5.82 -3.30 -11.01
C GLN A 18 -5.15 -3.74 -9.72
N PHE A 19 -3.82 -3.67 -9.64
CA PHE A 19 -3.05 -4.02 -8.44
C PHE A 19 -3.42 -3.11 -7.26
N SER A 20 -3.21 -1.80 -7.41
CA SER A 20 -3.46 -0.81 -6.35
C SER A 20 -4.92 -0.80 -5.89
N GLY A 21 -5.85 -0.85 -6.84
CA GLY A 21 -7.28 -0.89 -6.55
C GLY A 21 -7.71 -2.16 -5.84
N THR A 22 -7.19 -3.33 -6.23
CA THR A 22 -7.54 -4.60 -5.59
C THR A 22 -6.94 -4.68 -4.19
N LEU A 23 -5.69 -4.24 -4.00
CA LEU A 23 -5.07 -4.16 -2.68
C LEU A 23 -5.93 -3.34 -1.70
N MET A 24 -6.35 -2.14 -2.10
CA MET A 24 -7.17 -1.27 -1.24
C MET A 24 -8.58 -1.83 -0.98
N ARG A 25 -9.23 -2.45 -1.97
CA ARG A 25 -10.52 -3.14 -1.77
C ARG A 25 -10.40 -4.32 -0.81
N THR A 26 -9.31 -5.08 -0.89
CA THR A 26 -9.04 -6.18 0.04
C THR A 26 -8.84 -5.67 1.47
N CYS A 27 -8.03 -4.62 1.65
CA CYS A 27 -7.87 -3.98 2.96
C CYS A 27 -9.21 -3.45 3.51
N GLU A 28 -10.04 -2.80 2.67
CA GLU A 28 -11.37 -2.33 3.06
C GLU A 28 -12.26 -3.49 3.54
N ARG A 29 -12.29 -4.60 2.78
CA ARG A 29 -13.07 -5.80 3.12
C ARG A 29 -12.63 -6.39 4.46
N LEU A 30 -11.32 -6.53 4.69
CA LEU A 30 -10.76 -7.04 5.93
C LEU A 30 -11.14 -6.17 7.15
N VAL A 31 -11.16 -4.83 6.99
CA VAL A 31 -11.64 -3.92 8.04
C VAL A 31 -13.14 -4.13 8.29
N LYS A 32 -13.96 -4.23 7.25
CA LYS A 32 -15.42 -4.45 7.36
C LYS A 32 -15.78 -5.78 8.04
N GLU A 33 -14.95 -6.81 7.85
CA GLU A 33 -15.10 -8.13 8.49
C GLU A 33 -14.59 -8.16 9.93
N GLY A 34 -14.05 -7.06 10.47
CA GLY A 34 -13.46 -7.01 11.79
C GLY A 34 -12.10 -7.72 11.89
N ARG A 35 -11.49 -8.09 10.76
CA ARG A 35 -10.15 -8.71 10.67
C ARG A 35 -9.07 -7.64 10.68
N PHE A 36 -9.14 -6.74 11.66
CA PHE A 36 -8.32 -5.54 11.75
C PHE A 36 -8.06 -5.14 13.20
N VAL A 37 -6.83 -4.73 13.50
CA VAL A 37 -6.44 -4.16 14.79
C VAL A 37 -6.10 -2.68 14.58
N PRO A 38 -6.84 -1.72 15.17
CA PRO A 38 -6.63 -0.29 14.97
C PRO A 38 -5.20 0.20 15.17
N SER A 39 -4.50 -0.37 16.15
CA SER A 39 -3.12 -0.02 16.46
C SER A 39 -2.07 -0.62 15.51
N ASN A 40 -2.47 -1.49 14.58
CA ASN A 40 -1.58 -2.20 13.66
C ASN A 40 -2.02 -2.07 12.18
N PRO A 41 -1.84 -0.88 11.57
CA PRO A 41 -2.11 -0.65 10.14
C PRO A 41 -1.16 -1.42 9.20
N VAL A 42 0.02 -1.85 9.69
CA VAL A 42 0.89 -2.74 8.90
C VAL A 42 0.21 -4.08 8.70
N GLY A 43 -0.42 -4.63 9.74
CA GLY A 43 -1.11 -5.92 9.69
C GLY A 43 -2.22 -6.00 8.63
N ILE A 44 -2.98 -4.92 8.42
CA ILE A 44 -4.02 -4.89 7.38
C ILE A 44 -3.43 -4.83 5.96
N LEU A 45 -2.29 -4.15 5.80
CA LEU A 45 -1.59 -4.09 4.52
C LEU A 45 -0.94 -5.45 4.20
N THR A 46 -0.26 -6.06 5.17
CA THR A 46 0.34 -7.40 5.04
C THR A 46 -0.73 -8.44 4.74
N ALA A 47 -1.84 -8.46 5.47
CA ALA A 47 -2.92 -9.42 5.23
C ALA A 47 -3.55 -9.23 3.84
N GLY A 48 -3.79 -7.98 3.42
CA GLY A 48 -4.30 -7.67 2.09
C GLY A 48 -3.36 -8.15 1.00
N TYR A 49 -2.06 -7.86 1.13
CA TYR A 49 -1.05 -8.30 0.17
C TYR A 49 -0.90 -9.83 0.11
N CYS A 50 -0.91 -10.51 1.26
CA CYS A 50 -0.87 -11.97 1.33
C CYS A 50 -2.07 -12.62 0.61
N GLU A 51 -3.26 -12.04 0.70
CA GLU A 51 -4.41 -12.56 -0.05
C GLU A 51 -4.25 -12.36 -1.57
N LEU A 52 -3.69 -11.22 -2.01
CA LEU A 52 -3.38 -10.99 -3.43
C LEU A 52 -2.39 -12.05 -3.97
N LEU A 53 -1.38 -12.42 -3.20
CA LEU A 53 -0.41 -13.48 -3.54
C LEU A 53 -1.05 -14.87 -3.68
N GLN A 54 -2.18 -15.11 -3.01
CA GLN A 54 -2.89 -16.40 -3.02
C GLN A 54 -3.97 -16.49 -4.11
N ASN A 55 -4.16 -15.45 -4.92
CA ASN A 55 -5.14 -15.46 -6.01
C ASN A 55 -4.79 -16.53 -7.05
N LYS A 56 -5.80 -17.29 -7.49
CA LYS A 56 -5.65 -18.34 -8.53
C LYS A 56 -5.11 -17.78 -9.84
N VAL A 57 -5.50 -16.56 -10.17
CA VAL A 57 -4.96 -15.79 -11.29
C VAL A 57 -4.07 -14.71 -10.70
N PRO A 58 -2.75 -14.74 -10.94
CA PRO A 58 -1.83 -13.75 -10.39
C PRO A 58 -2.22 -12.35 -10.84
N LEU A 59 -2.39 -11.45 -9.86
CA LEU A 59 -2.61 -10.04 -10.12
C LEU A 59 -1.25 -9.36 -10.27
N LEU A 60 -0.70 -9.40 -11.48
CA LEU A 60 0.58 -8.78 -11.77
C LEU A 60 0.48 -7.26 -11.56
N GLY A 61 1.58 -6.67 -11.11
CA GLY A 61 1.63 -5.24 -10.86
C GLY A 61 2.40 -4.91 -9.59
N SER A 62 2.50 -3.62 -9.32
CA SER A 62 3.03 -3.10 -8.07
C SER A 62 2.40 -1.77 -7.71
N SER A 63 2.45 -1.43 -6.44
CA SER A 63 2.01 -0.12 -5.95
C SER A 63 2.71 0.31 -4.67
N THR A 64 2.70 1.62 -4.43
CA THR A 64 2.87 2.17 -3.08
C THR A 64 1.66 1.79 -2.21
N ALA A 65 1.73 2.05 -0.90
CA ALA A 65 0.60 1.92 -0.01
C ALA A 65 0.69 2.86 1.20
N CYS A 66 -0.38 3.58 1.49
CA CYS A 66 -0.52 4.43 2.66
C CYS A 66 -1.85 4.14 3.38
N ILE A 67 -1.78 3.72 4.64
CA ILE A 67 -2.93 3.47 5.51
C ILE A 67 -2.80 4.34 6.75
N VAL A 68 -3.85 5.13 7.02
CA VAL A 68 -3.99 5.93 8.24
C VAL A 68 -5.23 5.46 8.97
N VAL A 69 -5.08 5.19 10.26
CA VAL A 69 -6.15 4.74 11.15
C VAL A 69 -6.28 5.75 12.28
N LEU A 70 -7.48 6.30 12.43
CA LEU A 70 -7.85 7.09 13.60
C LEU A 70 -8.54 6.19 14.63
N ASP A 71 -7.81 5.82 15.68
CA ASP A 71 -8.36 5.09 16.82
C ASP A 71 -9.02 6.07 17.80
N ARG A 72 -10.34 6.04 17.84
CA ARG A 72 -11.16 6.91 18.70
C ARG A 72 -11.09 6.54 20.17
N THR A 73 -10.77 5.28 20.49
CA THR A 73 -10.69 4.80 21.88
C THR A 73 -9.40 5.25 22.54
N SER A 74 -8.28 5.14 21.82
CA SER A 74 -6.97 5.59 22.33
C SER A 74 -6.63 7.04 21.98
N HIS A 75 -7.44 7.70 21.13
CA HIS A 75 -7.19 9.03 20.59
C HIS A 75 -5.86 9.14 19.82
N ARG A 76 -5.45 8.06 19.15
CA ARG A 76 -4.19 7.98 18.40
C ARG A 76 -4.43 7.82 16.90
N LEU A 77 -3.49 8.37 16.13
CA LEU A 77 -3.33 8.05 14.72
C LEU A 77 -2.27 6.96 14.60
N HIS A 78 -2.61 5.87 13.92
CA HIS A 78 -1.69 4.81 13.56
C HIS A 78 -1.54 4.77 12.05
N THR A 79 -0.32 4.67 11.55
CA THR A 79 -0.04 4.76 10.12
C THR A 79 0.88 3.66 9.63
N ALA A 80 0.70 3.25 8.37
CA ALA A 80 1.64 2.44 7.61
C ALA A 80 1.84 3.11 6.25
N ASN A 81 3.07 3.47 5.91
CA ASN A 81 3.41 4.09 4.64
C ASN A 81 4.53 3.28 3.99
N LEU A 82 4.31 2.87 2.74
CA LEU A 82 5.27 2.24 1.86
C LEU A 82 5.32 3.01 0.54
N GLY A 83 6.49 3.54 0.20
CA GLY A 83 6.70 4.35 -1.00
C GLY A 83 6.61 5.86 -0.75
N ASP A 84 6.35 6.61 -1.80
CA ASP A 84 6.28 8.08 -1.80
C ASP A 84 4.84 8.63 -1.80
N SER A 85 3.86 7.75 -1.61
CA SER A 85 2.58 8.18 -1.05
C SER A 85 2.76 8.74 0.36
N GLY A 86 1.72 9.36 0.91
CA GLY A 86 1.87 9.95 2.24
C GLY A 86 0.62 10.58 2.81
N PHE A 87 0.78 11.20 3.98
CA PHE A 87 -0.26 11.90 4.69
C PHE A 87 0.29 13.13 5.43
N LEU A 88 -0.61 14.08 5.70
CA LEU A 88 -0.35 15.27 6.51
C LEU A 88 -1.35 15.33 7.66
N VAL A 89 -0.89 15.77 8.83
CA VAL A 89 -1.78 16.13 9.94
C VAL A 89 -1.75 17.65 10.08
N VAL A 90 -2.91 18.28 9.87
CA VAL A 90 -3.09 19.72 10.01
C VAL A 90 -3.91 20.00 11.26
N ARG A 91 -3.44 20.91 12.13
CA ARG A 91 -4.12 21.32 13.35
C ARG A 91 -3.94 22.81 13.58
N GLY A 92 -5.06 23.54 13.70
CA GLY A 92 -5.03 24.99 13.89
C GLY A 92 -4.46 25.77 12.69
N GLY A 93 -4.62 25.23 11.47
CA GLY A 93 -4.06 25.83 10.24
C GLY A 93 -2.62 25.41 9.93
N GLU A 94 -1.92 24.76 10.87
CA GLU A 94 -0.52 24.40 10.73
C GLU A 94 -0.33 22.89 10.48
N VAL A 95 0.69 22.54 9.69
CA VAL A 95 1.11 21.14 9.48
C VAL A 95 1.93 20.69 10.69
N VAL A 96 1.35 19.82 11.52
CA VAL A 96 2.01 19.29 12.74
C VAL A 96 2.71 17.96 12.51
N HIS A 97 2.43 17.28 11.40
CA HIS A 97 3.12 16.07 10.98
C HIS A 97 3.00 15.86 9.48
N ARG A 98 4.07 15.31 8.88
CA ARG A 98 4.16 14.88 7.50
C ARG A 98 4.86 13.53 7.48
N SER A 99 4.31 12.57 6.73
CA SER A 99 4.98 11.30 6.48
C SER A 99 6.25 11.48 5.67
N ASP A 100 7.28 10.69 5.97
CA ASP A 100 8.47 10.61 5.14
C ASP A 100 8.20 9.79 3.87
N GLU A 101 8.67 10.30 2.74
CA GLU A 101 8.67 9.59 1.45
C GLU A 101 9.76 8.52 1.43
N GLN A 102 9.48 7.36 0.84
CA GLN A 102 10.41 6.23 0.75
C GLN A 102 10.67 5.89 -0.72
N GLN A 103 11.91 6.12 -1.17
CA GLN A 103 12.34 5.88 -2.55
C GLN A 103 13.72 5.24 -2.58
N HIS A 104 13.96 4.35 -3.56
CA HIS A 104 15.27 3.76 -3.83
C HIS A 104 16.20 4.78 -4.50
N TYR A 105 15.64 5.49 -5.49
CA TYR A 105 16.26 6.57 -6.25
C TYR A 105 15.16 7.57 -6.64
N PHE A 106 15.54 8.69 -7.26
CA PHE A 106 14.58 9.66 -7.77
C PHE A 106 13.48 9.00 -8.61
N ASN A 107 12.22 9.20 -8.21
CA ASN A 107 11.03 8.70 -8.90
C ASN A 107 10.93 7.15 -8.97
N THR A 108 11.57 6.45 -8.03
CA THR A 108 11.50 5.00 -7.88
C THR A 108 11.09 4.66 -6.44
N PRO A 109 9.78 4.70 -6.12
CA PRO A 109 9.30 4.47 -4.76
C PRO A 109 9.43 3.02 -4.32
N PHE A 110 9.48 2.85 -3.00
CA PHE A 110 9.28 1.56 -2.37
C PHE A 110 7.88 1.04 -2.70
N GLN A 111 7.75 -0.27 -2.93
CA GLN A 111 6.53 -0.84 -3.50
C GLN A 111 6.30 -2.31 -3.13
N LEU A 112 5.03 -2.69 -3.00
CA LEU A 112 4.60 -4.08 -3.00
C LEU A 112 4.42 -4.54 -4.45
N SER A 113 4.89 -5.74 -4.78
CA SER A 113 4.95 -6.19 -6.17
C SER A 113 4.66 -7.68 -6.34
N ILE A 114 3.82 -8.02 -7.31
CA ILE A 114 3.64 -9.39 -7.79
C ILE A 114 4.19 -9.43 -9.21
N ALA A 115 5.33 -10.11 -9.35
CA ALA A 115 5.99 -10.32 -10.63
C ALA A 115 5.56 -11.65 -11.26
N PRO A 116 5.58 -11.76 -12.60
CA PRO A 116 5.51 -13.07 -13.23
C PRO A 116 6.75 -13.90 -12.86
N PRO A 117 6.65 -15.24 -12.79
CA PRO A 117 7.76 -16.10 -12.36
C PRO A 117 9.07 -15.88 -13.12
N GLU A 118 8.99 -15.55 -14.42
CA GLU A 118 10.17 -15.30 -15.25
C GLU A 118 10.89 -13.97 -14.93
N ALA A 119 10.25 -13.07 -14.18
CA ALA A 119 10.77 -11.75 -13.81
C ALA A 119 11.06 -11.60 -12.31
N GLU A 120 10.98 -12.69 -11.53
CA GLU A 120 11.37 -12.68 -10.12
C GLU A 120 12.83 -12.24 -9.95
N GLY A 121 13.06 -11.25 -9.09
CA GLY A 121 14.39 -10.66 -8.86
C GLY A 121 14.76 -9.50 -9.81
N VAL A 122 13.99 -9.27 -10.87
CA VAL A 122 14.15 -8.11 -11.77
C VAL A 122 13.18 -6.97 -11.39
N VAL A 123 12.04 -7.33 -10.78
CA VAL A 123 11.05 -6.38 -10.26
C VAL A 123 11.38 -6.02 -8.81
N LEU A 124 11.42 -4.71 -8.51
CA LEU A 124 11.58 -4.22 -7.14
C LEU A 124 10.38 -4.66 -6.29
N SER A 125 10.64 -5.27 -5.14
CA SER A 125 9.63 -5.62 -4.15
C SER A 125 10.18 -5.40 -2.76
N ASP A 126 9.60 -4.42 -2.07
CA ASP A 126 9.93 -4.09 -0.69
C ASP A 126 9.04 -4.90 0.25
N ARG A 127 9.58 -5.27 1.42
CA ARG A 127 8.92 -6.13 2.43
C ARG A 127 8.76 -5.41 3.75
#